data_AF-A0A9W8G5R9-F1
#
_entry.id   AF-A0A9W8G5R9-F1
#
_cell.length_a   1.000
_cell.length_b   1.000
_cell.length_c   1.000
_cell.angle_alpha   90.00
_cell.angle_beta   90.00
_cell.angle_gamma   90.00
#
_symmetry.space_group_name_H-M   'P 1'
#
loop_
_entity.id
_entity.type
_entity.pdbx_description
1 polymer ?
#
loop_
_entity_poly.entity_id
_entity_poly.type
_entity_poly.pdbx_seq_one_letter_code
_entity_poly.pdbx_strand_id
1 'polypeptide(L)'
;MASDSEQFDDAHGFFQFAALPDSEDDGIFSATRNRKADFDVTKINYTPKIDEDAWYDCSSELDVEDWLTQHAGLDEITFTAQRLYFTKNYQKASTLCKQTVLGFVSMKQKNLRVANMREILEIGAKSAIRIDDLEAIRFFYDWYLRCGGKNPGYNYFRAEVLTSLGQFDNTLSQYVEYLQERRQDATVWELTGKTLIALYQNQRNCNLWLYLALRAFCRSHNIICDCKNWKSMPISVQRKLKQEQNLAASARSALQLLAIDFKDLEDGFRGCESFWELCNKESALGESSLTLFLETCSSETLKVSVEWIFAQLANKNEEGQFAADDTDDENNVEEL
;
A
#
# COMPACT_ATOMS: atom_id res chain seq x y z
N MET A 1 -33.50 -6.55 0.87
CA MET A 1 -32.41 -7.42 1.35
C MET A 1 -31.26 -7.33 0.37
N ALA A 2 -30.28 -6.50 0.70
CA ALA A 2 -28.91 -6.49 0.19
C ALA A 2 -28.18 -5.44 1.04
N SER A 3 -27.44 -5.91 2.04
CA SER A 3 -26.58 -5.10 2.88
C SER A 3 -25.16 -5.25 2.36
N ASP A 4 -24.81 -4.46 1.36
CA ASP A 4 -23.43 -4.42 0.85
C ASP A 4 -22.80 -3.09 1.25
N SER A 5 -22.31 -3.07 2.49
CA SER A 5 -21.33 -2.08 2.95
C SER A 5 -19.94 -2.73 2.95
N GLU A 6 -19.45 -3.12 1.78
CA GLU A 6 -18.01 -3.27 1.58
C GLU A 6 -17.40 -1.87 1.47
N GLN A 7 -17.01 -1.34 2.62
CA GLN A 7 -16.27 -0.08 2.74
C GLN A 7 -14.87 -0.21 2.12
N PHE A 8 -14.47 0.85 1.42
CA PHE A 8 -13.16 1.10 0.81
C PHE A 8 -11.96 0.63 1.66
N ASP A 9 -11.37 -0.51 1.31
CA ASP A 9 -10.11 -1.00 1.91
C ASP A 9 -8.84 -0.52 1.15
N ASP A 10 -8.98 0.11 -0.02
CA ASP A 10 -7.87 0.47 -0.92
C ASP A 10 -7.28 1.89 -0.71
N ALA A 11 -7.58 2.56 0.41
CA ALA A 11 -7.20 3.97 0.63
C ALA A 11 -5.70 4.21 0.95
N HIS A 12 -4.82 3.23 0.76
CA HIS A 12 -3.39 3.35 1.10
C HIS A 12 -2.51 4.03 0.04
N GLY A 13 -3.09 4.50 -1.08
CA GLY A 13 -2.35 5.21 -2.13
C GLY A 13 -2.96 6.54 -2.60
N PHE A 14 -4.11 6.96 -2.09
CA PHE A 14 -4.80 8.16 -2.56
C PHE A 14 -4.94 9.17 -1.42
N PHE A 15 -4.15 10.24 -1.47
CA PHE A 15 -4.20 11.43 -0.62
C PHE A 15 -4.18 11.19 0.90
N GLN A 16 -2.99 11.21 1.50
CA GLN A 16 -2.86 11.58 2.91
C GLN A 16 -2.81 13.10 3.00
N PHE A 17 -3.89 13.72 3.49
CA PHE A 17 -3.76 15.04 4.11
C PHE A 17 -2.89 14.84 5.35
N ALA A 18 -1.66 15.37 5.33
CA ALA A 18 -0.89 15.53 6.54
C ALA A 18 -1.76 16.34 7.51
N ALA A 19 -2.10 15.76 8.65
CA ALA A 19 -2.70 16.51 9.74
C ALA A 19 -1.67 17.57 10.15
N LEU A 20 -1.95 18.83 9.81
CA LEU A 20 -1.17 19.95 10.31
C LEU A 20 -1.20 19.90 11.84
N PRO A 21 -0.07 20.14 12.52
CA PRO A 21 -0.07 20.20 13.97
C PRO A 21 -1.03 21.31 14.42
N ASP A 22 -1.86 20.98 15.40
CA ASP A 22 -2.66 21.94 16.16
C ASP A 22 -1.68 22.90 16.87
N SER A 23 -1.22 23.91 16.14
CA SER A 23 -0.60 25.10 16.72
C SER A 23 -1.74 26.07 17.00
N GLU A 24 -2.08 26.18 18.29
CA GLU A 24 -2.85 27.29 18.80
C GLU A 24 -2.04 28.57 18.59
N ASP A 25 -2.70 29.62 18.07
CA ASP A 25 -2.21 30.98 17.78
C ASP A 25 -1.31 31.20 16.55
N ASP A 26 -1.90 31.66 15.44
CA ASP A 26 -1.94 33.11 15.13
C ASP A 26 -2.73 33.44 13.84
N GLY A 27 -3.90 34.05 14.02
CA GLY A 27 -4.35 35.25 13.29
C GLY A 27 -4.68 35.25 11.78
N ILE A 28 -4.26 34.28 10.96
CA ILE A 28 -4.33 34.44 9.48
C ILE A 28 -5.71 34.21 8.85
N PHE A 29 -6.63 33.53 9.56
CA PHE A 29 -8.01 33.26 9.10
C PHE A 29 -9.08 34.15 9.74
N SER A 30 -8.69 35.35 10.20
CA SER A 30 -9.65 36.37 10.64
C SER A 30 -10.29 37.16 9.49
N ALA A 31 -10.27 36.61 8.26
CA ALA A 31 -11.05 37.14 7.16
C ALA A 31 -12.54 36.90 7.44
N THR A 32 -13.26 38.01 7.59
CA THR A 32 -14.70 38.19 7.70
C THR A 32 -15.47 37.03 7.07
N ARG A 33 -16.03 36.14 7.91
CA ARG A 33 -16.94 35.06 7.50
C ARG A 33 -18.17 35.67 6.82
N ASN A 34 -18.09 35.89 5.52
CA ASN A 34 -19.26 35.75 4.67
C ASN A 34 -19.70 34.29 4.84
N ARG A 35 -20.77 34.08 5.61
CA ARG A 35 -21.43 32.78 5.77
C ARG A 35 -21.68 32.22 4.37
N LYS A 36 -20.83 31.30 3.91
CA LYS A 36 -21.16 30.44 2.78
C LYS A 36 -22.47 29.76 3.18
N ALA A 37 -23.51 29.95 2.37
CA ALA A 37 -24.78 29.28 2.57
C ALA A 37 -24.50 27.78 2.78
N ASP A 38 -25.22 27.16 3.72
CA ASP A 38 -25.23 25.70 3.84
C ASP A 38 -25.73 25.13 2.52
N PHE A 39 -24.80 24.78 1.64
CA PHE A 39 -25.10 24.09 0.41
C PHE A 39 -25.31 22.63 0.76
N ASP A 40 -26.57 22.25 0.83
CA ASP A 40 -26.97 20.86 0.93
C ASP A 40 -26.53 20.12 -0.34
N VAL A 41 -25.40 19.43 -0.25
CA VAL A 41 -24.77 18.68 -1.35
C VAL A 41 -25.75 17.66 -1.94
N THR A 42 -26.72 17.17 -1.16
CA THR A 42 -27.76 16.23 -1.62
C THR A 42 -28.75 16.85 -2.61
N LYS A 43 -28.78 18.18 -2.75
CA LYS A 43 -29.62 18.91 -3.71
C LYS A 43 -28.91 19.24 -5.01
N ILE A 44 -27.61 18.95 -5.12
CA ILE A 44 -26.85 19.15 -6.35
C ILE A 44 -27.14 17.96 -7.28
N ASN A 45 -28.21 18.06 -8.07
CA ASN A 45 -28.41 17.19 -9.22
C ASN A 45 -27.46 17.63 -10.33
N TYR A 46 -26.26 17.07 -10.35
CA TYR A 46 -25.32 17.27 -11.45
C TYR A 46 -25.77 16.47 -12.67
N THR A 47 -26.12 17.17 -13.75
CA THR A 47 -26.33 16.57 -15.05
C THR A 47 -25.10 16.87 -15.90
N PRO A 48 -24.36 15.84 -16.35
CA PRO A 48 -23.17 16.04 -17.18
C PRO A 48 -23.54 16.79 -18.45
N LYS A 49 -22.78 17.83 -18.78
CA LYS A 49 -22.95 18.52 -20.05
C LYS A 49 -22.18 17.77 -21.11
N ILE A 50 -22.87 17.21 -22.10
CA ILE A 50 -22.27 16.36 -23.14
C ILE A 50 -21.07 17.02 -23.85
N ASP A 51 -21.06 18.34 -24.00
CA ASP A 51 -20.00 19.09 -24.68
C ASP A 51 -18.80 19.48 -23.79
N GLU A 52 -18.98 19.54 -22.46
CA GLU A 52 -17.94 19.95 -21.48
C GLU A 52 -17.45 18.75 -20.62
N ASP A 53 -18.28 17.72 -20.48
CA ASP A 53 -18.07 16.53 -19.65
C ASP A 53 -18.08 15.25 -20.49
N ALA A 54 -17.55 15.29 -21.71
CA ALA A 54 -17.47 14.11 -22.57
C ALA A 54 -16.74 12.94 -21.88
N TRP A 55 -15.84 13.23 -20.94
CA TRP A 55 -15.18 12.25 -20.08
C TRP A 55 -16.10 11.53 -19.07
N TYR A 56 -17.28 12.09 -18.82
CA TYR A 56 -18.32 11.53 -17.98
C TYR A 56 -19.31 10.65 -18.76
N ASP A 57 -19.33 10.67 -20.09
CA ASP A 57 -20.18 9.73 -20.84
C ASP A 57 -19.71 8.29 -20.58
N CYS A 58 -20.65 7.42 -20.22
CA CYS A 58 -20.39 6.01 -19.94
C CYS A 58 -20.49 5.13 -21.20
N SER A 59 -20.96 5.71 -22.30
CA SER A 59 -21.39 4.98 -23.51
C SER A 59 -20.57 5.29 -24.76
N SER A 60 -19.76 6.34 -24.76
CA SER A 60 -18.89 6.71 -25.88
C SER A 60 -17.64 5.82 -25.92
N GLU A 61 -17.22 5.44 -27.14
CA GLU A 61 -15.88 4.90 -27.36
C GLU A 61 -14.87 6.05 -27.25
N LEU A 62 -13.88 5.90 -26.38
CA LEU A 62 -12.86 6.91 -26.14
C LEU A 62 -11.80 6.81 -27.24
N ASP A 63 -11.63 7.87 -28.02
CA ASP A 63 -10.48 8.03 -28.90
C ASP A 63 -9.29 8.55 -28.10
N VAL A 64 -8.49 7.60 -27.60
CA VAL A 64 -7.31 7.89 -26.78
C VAL A 64 -6.29 8.75 -27.54
N GLU A 65 -6.17 8.59 -28.85
CA GLU A 65 -5.23 9.40 -29.64
C GLU A 65 -5.70 10.85 -29.71
N ASP A 66 -6.98 11.08 -30.02
CA ASP A 66 -7.52 12.45 -30.04
C ASP A 66 -7.32 13.15 -28.68
N TRP A 67 -7.67 12.48 -27.59
CA TRP A 67 -7.52 13.04 -26.24
C TRP A 67 -6.08 13.33 -25.87
N LEU A 68 -5.13 12.48 -26.25
CA LEU A 68 -3.71 12.72 -26.00
C LEU A 68 -3.17 13.96 -26.73
N THR A 69 -3.86 14.45 -27.77
CA THR A 69 -3.51 15.73 -28.42
C THR A 69 -4.12 16.95 -27.73
N GLN A 70 -5.15 16.76 -26.89
CA GLN A 70 -5.82 17.84 -26.19
C GLN A 70 -5.04 18.30 -24.95
N HIS A 71 -5.13 19.59 -24.61
CA HIS A 71 -4.38 20.17 -23.50
C HIS A 71 -4.67 19.52 -22.13
N ALA A 72 -5.91 19.09 -21.90
CA ALA A 72 -6.37 18.47 -20.66
C ALA A 72 -6.60 16.95 -20.78
N GLY A 73 -6.39 16.36 -21.97
CA GLY A 73 -6.88 15.00 -22.22
C GLY A 73 -6.17 13.92 -21.39
N LEU A 74 -4.92 14.12 -20.98
CA LEU A 74 -4.25 13.18 -20.07
C LEU A 74 -4.88 13.17 -18.67
N ASP A 75 -5.30 14.33 -18.17
CA ASP A 75 -5.97 14.46 -16.88
C ASP A 75 -7.36 13.81 -16.98
N GLU A 76 -8.09 14.04 -18.08
CA GLU A 76 -9.39 13.41 -18.35
C GLU A 76 -9.28 11.88 -18.46
N ILE A 77 -8.29 11.36 -19.19
CA ILE A 77 -8.01 9.91 -19.25
C ILE A 77 -7.79 9.36 -17.84
N THR A 78 -7.01 10.06 -17.01
CA THR A 78 -6.70 9.64 -15.64
C THR A 78 -7.98 9.56 -14.81
N PHE A 79 -8.83 10.59 -14.84
CA PHE A 79 -10.13 10.59 -14.14
C PHE A 79 -11.05 9.49 -14.65
N THR A 80 -11.11 9.26 -15.96
CA THR A 80 -11.93 8.18 -16.53
C THR A 80 -11.41 6.80 -16.11
N ALA A 81 -10.09 6.60 -16.09
CA ALA A 81 -9.47 5.36 -15.60
C ALA A 81 -9.77 5.12 -14.11
N GLN A 82 -9.62 6.14 -13.26
CA GLN A 82 -9.99 6.07 -11.85
C GLN A 82 -11.47 5.70 -11.67
N ARG A 83 -12.36 6.35 -12.41
CA ARG A 83 -13.79 6.05 -12.37
C ARG A 83 -14.07 4.60 -12.75
N LEU A 84 -13.46 4.10 -13.82
CA LEU A 84 -13.60 2.71 -14.25
C LEU A 84 -13.09 1.74 -13.18
N TYR A 85 -11.97 2.07 -12.51
CA TYR A 85 -11.46 1.30 -11.37
C TYR A 85 -12.46 1.26 -10.20
N PHE A 86 -12.95 2.42 -9.73
CA PHE A 86 -13.88 2.50 -8.61
C PHE A 86 -15.27 1.93 -8.90
N THR A 87 -15.69 1.90 -10.17
CA THR A 87 -16.92 1.22 -10.61
C THR A 87 -16.71 -0.27 -10.88
N LYS A 88 -15.55 -0.83 -10.47
CA LYS A 88 -15.16 -2.24 -10.62
C LYS A 88 -15.10 -2.72 -12.08
N ASN A 89 -14.98 -1.81 -13.04
CA ASN A 89 -14.79 -2.13 -14.46
C ASN A 89 -13.31 -2.26 -14.80
N TYR A 90 -12.63 -3.18 -14.12
CA TYR A 90 -11.18 -3.33 -14.16
C TYR A 90 -10.64 -3.65 -15.56
N GLN A 91 -11.39 -4.44 -16.34
CA GLN A 91 -10.98 -4.76 -17.72
C GLN A 91 -10.88 -3.49 -18.58
N LYS A 92 -11.91 -2.63 -18.54
CA LYS A 92 -11.88 -1.38 -19.31
C LYS A 92 -10.83 -0.40 -18.78
N ALA A 93 -10.68 -0.30 -17.46
CA ALA A 93 -9.65 0.54 -16.84
C ALA A 93 -8.25 0.12 -17.30
N SER A 94 -7.94 -1.18 -17.24
CA SER A 94 -6.65 -1.73 -17.69
C SER A 94 -6.43 -1.48 -19.19
N THR A 95 -7.42 -1.78 -20.05
CA THR A 95 -7.30 -1.55 -21.49
C THR A 95 -7.06 -0.08 -21.82
N LEU A 96 -7.81 0.84 -21.19
CA LEU A 96 -7.65 2.28 -21.38
C LEU A 96 -6.23 2.72 -21.00
N CYS A 97 -5.76 2.35 -19.81
CA CYS A 97 -4.40 2.70 -19.36
C CYS A 97 -3.32 2.16 -20.32
N LYS A 98 -3.47 0.91 -20.80
CA LYS A 98 -2.54 0.31 -21.77
C LYS A 98 -2.54 1.06 -23.09
N GLN A 99 -3.72 1.42 -23.61
CA GLN A 99 -3.86 2.22 -24.83
C GLN A 99 -3.21 3.60 -24.67
N THR A 100 -3.38 4.25 -23.51
CA THR A 100 -2.75 5.55 -23.24
C THR A 100 -1.24 5.47 -23.26
N VAL A 101 -0.65 4.47 -22.61
CA VAL A 101 0.80 4.26 -22.62
C VAL A 101 1.30 4.04 -24.05
N LEU A 102 0.63 3.21 -24.84
CA LEU A 102 1.01 2.93 -26.22
C LEU A 102 0.85 4.16 -27.14
N GLY A 103 -0.23 4.92 -27.00
CA GLY A 103 -0.47 6.17 -27.72
C GLY A 103 0.59 7.23 -27.38
N PHE A 104 1.01 7.30 -26.12
CA PHE A 104 2.08 8.22 -25.71
C PHE A 104 3.41 7.88 -26.41
N VAL A 105 3.73 6.59 -26.51
CA VAL A 105 4.93 6.10 -27.21
C VAL A 105 4.87 6.42 -28.71
N SER A 106 3.72 6.22 -29.35
CA SER A 106 3.56 6.46 -30.79
C SER A 106 3.72 7.94 -31.15
N MET A 107 3.25 8.84 -30.29
CA MET A 107 3.33 10.29 -30.50
C MET A 107 4.73 10.89 -30.29
N LYS A 108 5.71 10.12 -29.80
CA LYS A 108 7.09 10.59 -29.51
C LYS A 108 7.13 11.88 -28.70
N GLN A 109 6.15 12.11 -27.81
CA GLN A 109 6.13 13.30 -26.99
C GLN A 109 7.35 13.30 -26.06
N LYS A 110 8.22 14.31 -26.20
CA LYS A 110 9.48 14.41 -25.45
C LYS A 110 9.28 14.78 -23.97
N ASN A 111 8.16 15.44 -23.64
CA ASN A 111 7.89 15.92 -22.30
C ASN A 111 6.78 15.08 -21.66
N LEU A 112 7.17 13.91 -21.16
CA LEU A 112 6.30 13.05 -20.39
C LEU A 112 5.99 13.76 -19.07
N ARG A 113 4.72 14.10 -18.79
CA ARG A 113 4.32 14.49 -17.43
C ARG A 113 4.43 13.25 -16.55
N VAL A 114 5.64 13.00 -16.03
CA VAL A 114 6.01 11.75 -15.34
C VAL A 114 5.05 11.43 -14.20
N ALA A 115 4.54 12.45 -13.50
CA ALA A 115 3.55 12.28 -12.44
C ALA A 115 2.23 11.68 -12.95
N ASN A 116 1.61 12.28 -13.97
CA ASN A 116 0.33 11.81 -14.52
C ASN A 116 0.47 10.41 -15.14
N MET A 117 1.55 10.14 -15.87
CA MET A 117 1.77 8.81 -16.43
C MET A 117 1.92 7.76 -15.32
N ARG A 118 2.60 8.10 -14.22
CA ARG A 118 2.76 7.18 -13.09
C ARG A 118 1.40 6.78 -12.52
N GLU A 119 0.50 7.73 -12.33
CA GLU A 119 -0.84 7.45 -11.83
C GLU A 119 -1.64 6.52 -12.77
N ILE A 120 -1.57 6.75 -14.07
CA ILE A 120 -2.16 5.85 -15.09
C ILE A 120 -1.57 4.44 -15.00
N LEU A 121 -0.25 4.33 -14.84
CA LEU A 121 0.42 3.04 -14.69
C LEU A 121 -0.01 2.32 -13.40
N GLU A 122 -0.18 3.05 -12.30
CA GLU A 122 -0.66 2.48 -11.03
C GLU A 122 -2.10 1.98 -11.12
N ILE A 123 -3.00 2.78 -11.70
CA ILE A 123 -4.40 2.37 -11.92
C ILE A 123 -4.47 1.18 -12.86
N GLY A 124 -3.70 1.19 -13.95
CA GLY A 124 -3.61 0.11 -14.92
C GLY A 124 -3.12 -1.20 -14.27
N ALA A 125 -2.03 -1.15 -13.52
CA ALA A 125 -1.49 -2.30 -12.80
C ALA A 125 -2.47 -2.84 -11.76
N LYS A 126 -3.07 -1.98 -10.92
CA LYS A 126 -4.06 -2.40 -9.92
C LYS A 126 -5.27 -3.04 -10.58
N SER A 127 -5.75 -2.47 -11.69
CA SER A 127 -6.84 -3.07 -12.47
C SER A 127 -6.46 -4.45 -13.02
N ALA A 128 -5.25 -4.59 -13.57
CA ALA A 128 -4.73 -5.85 -14.10
C ALA A 128 -4.59 -6.93 -13.00
N ILE A 129 -4.16 -6.55 -11.79
CA ILE A 129 -4.13 -7.42 -10.61
C ILE A 129 -5.52 -7.95 -10.27
N ARG A 130 -6.56 -7.08 -10.31
CA ARG A 130 -7.94 -7.50 -9.99
C ARG A 130 -8.54 -8.49 -10.99
N ILE A 131 -8.02 -8.55 -12.22
CA ILE A 131 -8.46 -9.49 -13.27
C ILE A 131 -7.47 -10.62 -13.53
N ASP A 132 -6.40 -10.73 -12.73
CA ASP A 132 -5.32 -11.73 -12.87
C ASP A 132 -4.66 -11.75 -14.26
N ASP A 133 -4.52 -10.59 -14.91
CA ASP A 133 -3.85 -10.45 -16.20
C ASP A 133 -2.34 -10.24 -15.99
N LEU A 134 -1.59 -11.34 -15.84
CA LEU A 134 -0.15 -11.33 -15.61
C LEU A 134 0.66 -10.60 -16.70
N GLU A 135 0.19 -10.61 -17.95
CA GLU A 135 0.87 -9.91 -19.05
C GLU A 135 0.73 -8.40 -18.88
N ALA A 136 -0.48 -7.92 -18.60
CA ALA A 136 -0.74 -6.51 -18.35
C ALA A 136 -0.01 -6.01 -17.08
N ILE A 137 0.01 -6.81 -16.01
CA ILE A 137 0.75 -6.47 -14.78
C ILE A 137 2.24 -6.21 -15.09
N ARG A 138 2.89 -7.12 -15.82
CA ARG A 138 4.30 -6.96 -16.23
C ARG A 138 4.49 -5.74 -17.12
N PHE A 139 3.60 -5.53 -18.09
CA PHE A 139 3.63 -4.38 -18.97
C PHE A 139 3.64 -3.07 -18.17
N PHE A 140 2.70 -2.90 -17.23
CA PHE A 140 2.62 -1.68 -16.43
C PHE A 140 3.81 -1.53 -15.49
N TYR A 141 4.29 -2.63 -14.90
CA TYR A 141 5.45 -2.62 -14.02
C TYR A 141 6.73 -2.16 -14.75
N ASP A 142 7.01 -2.71 -15.93
CA ASP A 142 8.19 -2.36 -16.72
C ASP A 142 8.17 -0.88 -17.11
N TRP A 143 7.00 -0.35 -17.46
CA TRP A 143 6.82 1.07 -17.73
C TRP A 143 6.98 1.93 -16.48
N TYR A 144 6.48 1.47 -15.34
CA TYR A 144 6.59 2.17 -14.06
C TYR A 144 8.04 2.35 -13.62
N LEU A 145 8.88 1.32 -13.82
CA LEU A 145 10.32 1.40 -13.53
C LEU A 145 11.03 2.46 -14.38
N ARG A 146 10.61 2.67 -15.63
CA ARG A 146 11.18 3.69 -16.51
C ARG A 146 10.89 5.11 -16.06
N CYS A 147 9.83 5.33 -15.26
CA CYS A 147 9.52 6.64 -14.69
C CYS A 147 10.47 7.05 -13.54
N GLY A 148 11.38 6.19 -13.10
CA GLY A 148 12.41 6.52 -12.09
C GLY A 148 11.84 6.83 -10.69
N GLY A 149 12.50 7.73 -9.95
CA GLY A 149 12.02 8.26 -8.67
C GLY A 149 12.40 7.46 -7.42
N LYS A 150 12.49 8.17 -6.28
CA LYS A 150 12.90 7.65 -4.96
C LYS A 150 11.86 7.82 -3.85
N ASN A 151 10.60 8.13 -4.19
CA ASN A 151 9.57 8.30 -3.16
C ASN A 151 9.25 6.93 -2.50
N PRO A 152 9.16 6.82 -1.17
CA PRO A 152 8.84 5.57 -0.50
C PRO A 152 7.51 4.98 -0.96
N GLY A 153 6.50 5.81 -1.28
CA GLY A 153 5.22 5.34 -1.84
C GLY A 153 5.39 4.49 -3.12
N TYR A 154 6.45 4.70 -3.89
CA TYR A 154 6.76 3.89 -5.07
C TYR A 154 7.21 2.48 -4.70
N ASN A 155 7.95 2.33 -3.61
CA ASN A 155 8.39 1.01 -3.12
C ASN A 155 7.20 0.19 -2.62
N TYR A 156 6.23 0.81 -1.95
CA TYR A 156 4.99 0.15 -1.57
C TYR A 156 4.24 -0.41 -2.78
N PHE A 157 4.01 0.42 -3.80
CA PHE A 157 3.34 -0.01 -5.02
C PHE A 157 4.13 -1.09 -5.78
N ARG A 158 5.46 -0.95 -5.89
CA ARG A 158 6.31 -1.97 -6.52
C ARG A 158 6.20 -3.30 -5.79
N ALA A 159 6.20 -3.30 -4.46
CA ALA A 159 6.04 -4.51 -3.66
C ALA A 159 4.67 -5.18 -3.89
N GLU A 160 3.59 -4.39 -3.98
CA GLU A 160 2.25 -4.87 -4.32
C GLU A 160 2.24 -5.61 -5.66
N VAL A 161 2.78 -4.97 -6.71
CA VAL A 161 2.87 -5.56 -8.06
C VAL A 161 3.75 -6.82 -8.08
N LEU A 162 4.91 -6.79 -7.44
CA LEU A 162 5.82 -7.94 -7.36
C LEU A 162 5.20 -9.12 -6.61
N THR A 163 4.36 -8.85 -5.60
CA THR A 163 3.61 -9.87 -4.88
C THR A 163 2.65 -10.59 -5.81
N SER A 164 1.90 -9.85 -6.64
CA SER A 164 1.00 -10.43 -7.64
C SER A 164 1.75 -11.22 -8.73
N LEU A 165 3.00 -10.86 -9.02
CA LEU A 165 3.88 -11.61 -9.93
C LEU A 165 4.57 -12.82 -9.28
N GLY A 166 4.35 -13.07 -7.98
CA GLY A 166 4.99 -14.15 -7.23
C GLY A 166 6.49 -13.95 -6.97
N GLN A 167 7.01 -12.72 -7.13
CA GLN A 167 8.42 -12.38 -6.96
C GLN A 167 8.74 -11.95 -5.52
N PHE A 168 8.48 -12.85 -4.57
CA PHE A 168 8.50 -12.54 -3.14
C PHE A 168 9.86 -12.08 -2.58
N ASP A 169 10.98 -12.54 -3.15
CA ASP A 169 12.32 -12.05 -2.78
C ASP A 169 12.44 -10.53 -3.05
N ASN A 170 11.99 -10.09 -4.23
CA ASN A 170 12.02 -8.68 -4.62
C ASN A 170 10.97 -7.87 -3.85
N THR A 171 9.78 -8.45 -3.61
CA THR A 171 8.74 -7.85 -2.75
C THR A 171 9.31 -7.48 -1.39
N LEU A 172 10.03 -8.39 -0.75
CA LEU A 172 10.59 -8.16 0.58
C LEU A 172 11.60 -7.01 0.57
N SER A 173 12.46 -6.93 -0.44
CA SER A 173 13.40 -5.82 -0.63
C SER A 173 12.69 -4.48 -0.71
N GLN A 174 11.59 -4.41 -1.49
CA GLN A 174 10.84 -3.17 -1.65
C GLN A 174 10.11 -2.75 -0.36
N TYR A 175 9.58 -3.71 0.42
CA TYR A 175 9.05 -3.38 1.76
C TYR A 175 10.14 -2.93 2.74
N VAL A 176 11.34 -3.50 2.68
CA VAL A 176 12.48 -3.05 3.50
C VAL A 176 12.88 -1.62 3.14
N GLU A 177 13.04 -1.32 1.85
CA GLU A 177 13.33 0.04 1.37
C GLU A 177 12.24 1.03 1.83
N TYR A 178 10.96 0.64 1.77
CA TYR A 178 9.86 1.46 2.32
C TYR A 178 10.00 1.68 3.84
N LEU A 179 10.21 0.60 4.60
CA LEU A 179 10.25 0.64 6.06
C LEU A 179 11.49 1.35 6.60
N GLN A 180 12.58 1.46 5.83
CA GLN A 180 13.74 2.27 6.21
C GLN A 180 13.36 3.73 6.45
N GLU A 181 12.43 4.26 5.66
CA GLU A 181 11.89 5.62 5.79
C GLU A 181 10.63 5.68 6.67
N ARG A 182 9.77 4.66 6.62
CA ARG A 182 8.46 4.62 7.31
C ARG A 182 8.40 3.48 8.33
N ARG A 183 9.36 3.45 9.27
CA ARG A 183 9.56 2.33 10.23
C ARG A 183 8.34 1.92 11.05
N GLN A 184 7.40 2.85 11.25
CA GLN A 184 6.19 2.68 12.08
C GLN A 184 4.93 2.38 11.25
N ASP A 185 5.07 1.90 10.01
CA ASP A 185 3.92 1.47 9.21
C ASP A 185 3.51 0.03 9.54
N ALA A 186 2.48 -0.10 10.39
CA ALA A 186 1.95 -1.40 10.80
C ALA A 186 1.48 -2.26 9.64
N THR A 187 0.88 -1.65 8.60
CA THR A 187 0.35 -2.38 7.45
C THR A 187 1.49 -3.02 6.66
N VAL A 188 2.60 -2.29 6.46
CA VAL A 188 3.75 -2.85 5.75
C VAL A 188 4.48 -3.92 6.56
N TRP A 189 4.51 -3.82 7.89
CA TRP A 189 4.98 -4.92 8.74
C TRP A 189 4.10 -6.18 8.63
N GLU A 190 2.78 -6.03 8.53
CA GLU A 190 1.88 -7.16 8.26
C GLU A 190 2.15 -7.78 6.88
N LEU A 191 2.28 -6.96 5.83
CA LEU A 191 2.57 -7.42 4.47
C LEU A 191 3.94 -8.12 4.37
N THR A 192 4.92 -7.63 5.13
CA THR A 192 6.23 -8.29 5.30
C THR A 192 6.04 -9.70 5.86
N GLY A 193 5.26 -9.86 6.94
CA GLY A 193 4.94 -11.17 7.52
C GLY A 193 4.24 -12.11 6.53
N LYS A 194 3.27 -11.62 5.76
CA LYS A 194 2.59 -12.40 4.71
C LYS A 194 3.56 -12.83 3.60
N THR A 195 4.47 -11.96 3.21
CA THR A 195 5.51 -12.26 2.21
C THR A 195 6.45 -13.36 2.70
N LEU A 196 6.84 -13.33 3.98
CA LEU A 196 7.66 -14.38 4.60
C LEU A 196 6.93 -15.74 4.64
N ILE A 197 5.61 -15.76 4.89
CA ILE A 197 4.81 -17.00 4.77
C ILE A 197 4.81 -17.49 3.32
N ALA A 198 4.61 -16.61 2.33
CA ALA A 198 4.64 -17.00 0.92
C ALA A 198 6.01 -17.57 0.52
N LEU A 199 7.12 -17.03 1.05
CA LEU A 199 8.46 -17.59 0.85
C LEU A 199 8.62 -18.99 1.46
N TYR A 200 8.06 -19.21 2.66
CA TYR A 200 8.02 -20.54 3.28
C TYR A 200 7.30 -21.55 2.38
N GLN A 201 6.10 -21.20 1.92
CA GLN A 201 5.22 -22.07 1.13
C GLN A 201 5.77 -22.40 -0.25
N ASN A 202 6.45 -21.44 -0.91
CA ASN A 202 6.86 -21.65 -2.29
C ASN A 202 8.00 -22.65 -2.43
N GLN A 203 9.09 -22.52 -1.68
CA GLN A 203 10.28 -23.37 -1.93
C GLN A 203 11.19 -23.61 -0.73
N ARG A 204 10.88 -23.09 0.48
CA ARG A 204 11.89 -23.03 1.53
C ARG A 204 11.64 -23.87 2.77
N ASN A 205 10.40 -24.30 3.06
CA ASN A 205 10.00 -25.24 4.14
C ASN A 205 10.86 -25.15 5.42
N CYS A 206 11.30 -23.94 5.76
CA CYS A 206 12.21 -23.67 6.84
C CYS A 206 11.42 -22.86 7.85
N ASN A 207 11.18 -23.44 9.01
CA ASN A 207 10.34 -22.84 10.05
C ASN A 207 10.84 -21.45 10.49
N LEU A 208 12.12 -21.12 10.24
CA LEU A 208 12.69 -19.79 10.48
C LEU A 208 11.93 -18.67 9.75
N TRP A 209 11.40 -18.93 8.54
CA TRP A 209 10.54 -17.97 7.83
C TRP A 209 9.26 -17.67 8.60
N LEU A 210 8.63 -18.70 9.17
CA LEU A 210 7.39 -18.56 9.94
C LEU A 210 7.63 -17.87 11.27
N TYR A 211 8.75 -18.17 11.95
CA TYR A 211 9.13 -17.45 13.17
C TYR A 211 9.40 -15.96 12.91
N LEU A 212 10.09 -15.63 11.81
CA LEU A 212 10.30 -14.24 11.43
C LEU A 212 8.97 -13.55 11.05
N ALA A 213 8.08 -14.25 10.35
CA ALA A 213 6.75 -13.75 10.02
C ALA A 213 5.94 -13.41 11.29
N LEU A 214 5.95 -14.29 12.29
CA LEU A 214 5.31 -14.05 13.58
C LEU A 214 5.85 -12.80 14.28
N ARG A 215 7.17 -12.59 14.26
CA ARG A 215 7.75 -11.35 14.81
C ARG A 215 7.31 -10.11 14.04
N ALA A 216 7.24 -10.17 12.71
CA ALA A 216 6.74 -9.07 11.90
C ALA A 216 5.27 -8.76 12.24
N PHE A 217 4.44 -9.78 12.49
CA PHE A 217 3.07 -9.57 12.96
C PHE A 217 3.00 -8.99 14.38
N CYS A 218 3.80 -9.48 15.31
CA CYS A 218 3.91 -8.89 16.65
C CYS A 218 4.34 -7.43 16.58
N ARG A 219 5.29 -7.08 15.71
CA ARG A 219 5.71 -5.70 15.46
C ARG A 219 4.55 -4.85 14.94
N SER A 220 3.84 -5.33 13.92
CA SER A 220 2.63 -4.68 13.40
C SER A 220 1.59 -4.44 14.51
N HIS A 221 1.36 -5.45 15.36
CA HIS A 221 0.42 -5.36 16.47
C HIS A 221 0.82 -4.29 17.49
N ASN A 222 2.09 -4.26 17.90
CA ASN A 222 2.59 -3.25 18.85
C ASN A 222 2.38 -1.84 18.30
N ILE A 223 2.71 -1.61 17.02
CA ILE A 223 2.50 -0.31 16.37
C ILE A 223 1.02 0.09 16.39
N ILE A 224 0.11 -0.85 16.10
CA ILE A 224 -1.34 -0.60 16.18
C ILE A 224 -1.76 -0.29 17.62
N CYS A 225 -1.27 -1.02 18.62
CA CYS A 225 -1.62 -0.81 20.02
C CYS A 225 -1.11 0.53 20.56
N ASP A 226 0.11 0.91 20.20
CA ASP A 226 0.79 2.12 20.71
C ASP A 226 0.33 3.40 19.99
N CYS A 227 -0.38 3.27 18.88
CA CYS A 227 -0.88 4.42 18.13
C CYS A 227 -1.94 5.20 18.94
N LYS A 228 -1.54 6.38 19.43
CA LYS A 228 -2.39 7.29 20.20
C LYS A 228 -3.56 7.89 19.40
N ASN A 229 -3.50 7.81 18.07
CA ASN A 229 -4.45 8.43 17.16
C ASN A 229 -5.74 7.61 16.95
N TRP A 230 -5.86 6.42 17.54
CA TRP A 230 -7.12 5.67 17.61
C TRP A 230 -8.16 6.31 18.55
N LYS A 231 -8.21 7.66 18.62
CA LYS A 231 -9.15 8.44 19.42
C LYS A 231 -10.58 7.88 19.29
N SER A 232 -11.42 8.20 20.28
CA SER A 232 -12.79 7.71 20.52
C SER A 232 -13.82 7.83 19.37
N MET A 233 -13.41 8.24 18.17
CA MET A 233 -14.26 8.20 16.98
C MET A 233 -14.63 6.74 16.64
N PRO A 234 -15.93 6.41 16.52
CA PRO A 234 -16.37 5.04 16.24
C PRO A 234 -15.72 4.42 14.99
N ILE A 235 -15.51 5.20 13.93
CA ILE A 235 -14.89 4.73 12.68
C ILE A 235 -13.43 4.32 12.91
N SER A 236 -12.66 5.11 13.67
CA SER A 236 -11.26 4.79 13.98
C SER A 236 -11.15 3.52 14.83
N VAL A 237 -12.03 3.35 15.82
CA VAL A 237 -12.09 2.15 16.65
C VAL A 237 -12.47 0.92 15.83
N GLN A 238 -13.45 1.03 14.93
CA GLN A 238 -13.84 -0.05 14.03
C GLN A 238 -12.69 -0.43 13.08
N ARG A 239 -11.98 0.55 12.51
CA ARG A 239 -10.82 0.31 11.65
C ARG A 239 -9.70 -0.40 12.42
N LYS A 240 -9.39 0.04 13.64
CA LYS A 240 -8.42 -0.63 14.51
C LYS A 240 -8.79 -2.10 14.71
N LEU A 241 -10.03 -2.36 15.12
CA LEU A 241 -10.50 -3.72 15.39
C LEU A 241 -10.42 -4.61 14.14
N LYS A 242 -10.82 -4.09 12.97
CA LYS A 242 -10.70 -4.82 11.69
C LYS A 242 -9.24 -5.13 11.37
N GLN A 243 -8.33 -4.18 11.57
CA GLN A 243 -6.91 -4.37 11.34
C GLN A 243 -6.32 -5.42 12.30
N GLU A 244 -6.65 -5.36 13.59
CA GLU A 244 -6.23 -6.38 14.57
C GLU A 244 -6.77 -7.78 14.24
N GLN A 245 -8.01 -7.89 13.77
CA GLN A 245 -8.60 -9.16 13.35
C GLN A 245 -7.88 -9.76 12.14
N ASN A 246 -7.60 -8.95 11.11
CA ASN A 246 -6.86 -9.37 9.92
C ASN A 246 -5.43 -9.81 10.26
N LEU A 247 -4.78 -9.05 11.14
CA LEU A 247 -3.44 -9.35 11.61
C LEU A 247 -3.41 -10.65 12.44
N ALA A 248 -4.36 -10.84 13.35
CA ALA A 248 -4.50 -12.08 14.12
C ALA A 248 -4.79 -13.29 13.21
N ALA A 249 -5.62 -13.13 12.18
CA ALA A 249 -5.85 -14.20 11.19
C ALA A 249 -4.56 -14.59 10.46
N SER A 250 -3.74 -13.60 10.07
CA SER A 250 -2.44 -13.83 9.43
C SER A 250 -1.45 -14.56 10.36
N ALA A 251 -1.38 -14.13 11.63
CA ALA A 251 -0.53 -14.78 12.64
C ALA A 251 -0.98 -16.22 12.93
N ARG A 252 -2.30 -16.48 13.02
CA ARG A 252 -2.83 -17.85 13.16
C ARG A 252 -2.42 -18.75 11.99
N SER A 253 -2.45 -18.23 10.76
CA SER A 253 -2.01 -19.00 9.58
C SER A 253 -0.53 -19.42 9.71
N ALA A 254 0.35 -18.52 10.14
CA ALA A 254 1.76 -18.86 10.39
C ALA A 254 1.92 -19.92 11.49
N LEU A 255 1.20 -19.78 12.61
CA LEU A 255 1.26 -20.75 13.69
C LEU A 255 0.73 -22.13 13.27
N GLN A 256 -0.34 -22.19 12.46
CA GLN A 256 -0.89 -23.45 11.92
C GLN A 256 0.16 -24.17 11.06
N LEU A 257 0.91 -23.42 10.25
CA LEU A 257 2.00 -23.97 9.45
C LEU A 257 3.17 -24.49 10.30
N LEU A 258 3.35 -23.95 11.52
CA LEU A 258 4.29 -24.48 12.52
C LEU A 258 3.76 -25.71 13.28
N ALA A 259 2.52 -26.16 13.00
CA ALA A 259 1.85 -27.23 13.71
C ALA A 259 1.76 -27.02 15.24
N ILE A 260 1.72 -25.76 15.67
CA ILE A 260 1.45 -25.40 17.06
C ILE A 260 -0.06 -25.50 17.26
N ASP A 261 -0.52 -26.20 18.31
CA ASP A 261 -1.95 -26.38 18.61
C ASP A 261 -2.42 -25.24 19.54
N PHE A 262 -3.55 -24.60 19.22
CA PHE A 262 -4.13 -23.49 20.00
C PHE A 262 -5.55 -23.81 20.49
N LYS A 263 -5.94 -25.09 20.57
CA LYS A 263 -7.29 -25.49 21.02
C LYS A 263 -7.74 -24.82 22.34
N ASP A 264 -6.82 -24.40 23.19
CA ASP A 264 -7.13 -23.71 24.45
C ASP A 264 -7.35 -22.19 24.34
N LEU A 265 -7.20 -21.58 23.16
CA LEU A 265 -7.38 -20.13 22.91
C LEU A 265 -8.73 -19.76 22.28
N GLU A 266 -9.50 -20.73 21.76
CA GLU A 266 -10.79 -20.46 21.11
C GLU A 266 -11.90 -20.06 22.10
N ASP A 267 -11.85 -20.55 23.35
CA ASP A 267 -12.88 -20.30 24.37
C ASP A 267 -12.72 -18.93 25.09
N GLY A 268 -11.61 -18.21 24.84
CA GLY A 268 -11.16 -17.09 25.67
C GLY A 268 -10.83 -15.79 24.93
N PHE A 269 -11.33 -15.57 23.70
CA PHE A 269 -10.99 -14.43 22.83
C PHE A 269 -11.39 -13.03 23.36
N ARG A 270 -11.67 -12.90 24.67
CA ARG A 270 -11.82 -11.62 25.37
C ARG A 270 -10.51 -11.08 25.96
N GLY A 271 -9.39 -11.82 25.88
CA GLY A 271 -8.06 -11.32 26.26
C GLY A 271 -7.07 -11.42 25.10
N CYS A 272 -6.93 -10.36 24.29
CA CYS A 272 -5.95 -10.31 23.18
C CYS A 272 -4.49 -10.48 23.63
N GLU A 273 -4.18 -10.22 24.89
CA GLU A 273 -2.80 -10.25 25.41
C GLU A 273 -2.20 -11.67 25.39
N SER A 274 -2.97 -12.73 25.71
CA SER A 274 -2.44 -14.10 25.76
C SER A 274 -2.06 -14.68 24.39
N PHE A 275 -2.75 -14.26 23.32
CA PHE A 275 -2.43 -14.68 21.96
C PHE A 275 -1.12 -14.07 21.45
N TRP A 276 -0.93 -12.76 21.68
CA TRP A 276 0.28 -12.07 21.24
C TRP A 276 1.49 -12.40 22.12
N GLU A 277 1.28 -12.71 23.40
CA GLU A 277 2.30 -13.31 24.26
C GLU A 277 2.77 -14.67 23.73
N LEU A 278 1.83 -15.54 23.31
CA LEU A 278 2.18 -16.81 22.68
C LEU A 278 2.99 -16.57 21.39
N CYS A 279 2.54 -15.68 20.50
CA CYS A 279 3.26 -15.36 19.27
C CYS A 279 4.68 -14.84 19.57
N ASN A 280 4.84 -13.98 20.58
CA ASN A 280 6.14 -13.45 21.00
C ASN A 280 7.05 -14.56 21.59
N LYS A 281 6.48 -15.48 22.37
CA LYS A 281 7.22 -16.60 22.95
C LYS A 281 7.70 -17.58 21.87
N GLU A 282 6.81 -17.97 20.97
CA GLU A 282 7.10 -18.96 19.92
C GLU A 282 8.01 -18.39 18.83
N SER A 283 8.02 -17.07 18.63
CA SER A 283 8.90 -16.40 17.67
C SER A 283 10.29 -16.06 18.21
N ALA A 284 10.71 -16.64 19.35
CA ALA A 284 12.01 -16.41 19.96
C ALA A 284 13.18 -16.98 19.11
N LEU A 285 13.68 -16.18 18.16
CA LEU A 285 14.92 -16.44 17.43
C LEU A 285 16.15 -15.92 18.20
N GLY A 286 17.20 -16.73 18.29
CA GLY A 286 18.51 -16.35 18.82
C GLY A 286 19.50 -15.95 17.72
N GLU A 287 20.63 -15.34 18.09
CA GLU A 287 21.67 -14.92 17.12
C GLU A 287 22.22 -16.09 16.28
N SER A 288 22.35 -17.27 16.89
CA SER A 288 22.75 -18.50 16.19
C SER A 288 21.74 -18.92 15.11
N SER A 289 20.48 -18.53 15.24
CA SER A 289 19.43 -18.80 14.25
C SER A 289 19.58 -17.93 13.01
N LEU A 290 20.13 -16.72 13.12
CA LEU A 290 20.30 -15.81 11.98
C LEU A 290 21.31 -16.36 10.96
N THR A 291 22.47 -16.86 11.42
CA THR A 291 23.49 -17.39 10.50
C THR A 291 22.92 -18.55 9.68
N LEU A 292 22.27 -19.52 10.34
CA LEU A 292 21.59 -20.63 9.68
C LEU A 292 20.48 -20.13 8.74
N PHE A 293 19.77 -19.06 9.11
CA PHE A 293 18.70 -18.52 8.29
C PHE A 293 19.20 -17.90 6.98
N LEU A 294 20.31 -17.17 7.04
CA LEU A 294 20.92 -16.54 5.88
C LEU A 294 21.46 -17.57 4.89
N GLU A 295 21.88 -18.75 5.35
CA GLU A 295 22.25 -19.87 4.48
C GLU A 295 21.07 -20.40 3.65
N THR A 296 19.82 -20.20 4.12
CA THR A 296 18.62 -20.62 3.38
C THR A 296 18.15 -19.60 2.33
N CYS A 297 18.75 -18.41 2.29
CA CYS A 297 18.38 -17.36 1.35
C CYS A 297 19.03 -17.61 -0.03
N SER A 298 18.22 -17.68 -1.09
CA SER A 298 18.69 -17.99 -2.46
C SER A 298 19.36 -16.83 -3.18
N SER A 299 19.19 -15.60 -2.69
CA SER A 299 19.72 -14.39 -3.31
C SER A 299 20.32 -13.45 -2.27
N GLU A 300 21.27 -12.62 -2.71
CA GLU A 300 21.91 -11.62 -1.85
C GLU A 300 20.91 -10.54 -1.41
N THR A 301 20.04 -10.09 -2.33
CA THR A 301 18.96 -9.14 -2.06
C THR A 301 18.08 -9.60 -0.89
N LEU A 302 17.73 -10.88 -0.89
CA LEU A 302 16.94 -11.48 0.18
C LEU A 302 17.72 -11.54 1.50
N LYS A 303 19.00 -11.91 1.47
CA LYS A 303 19.84 -11.94 2.68
C LYS A 303 19.87 -10.57 3.35
N VAL A 304 20.19 -9.52 2.59
CA VAL A 304 20.21 -8.14 3.07
C VAL A 304 18.86 -7.74 3.68
N SER A 305 17.76 -8.09 3.01
CA SER A 305 16.41 -7.81 3.51
C SER A 305 16.12 -8.53 4.83
N VAL A 306 16.47 -9.82 4.93
CA VAL A 306 16.28 -10.64 6.13
C VAL A 306 17.15 -10.17 7.29
N GLU A 307 18.41 -9.83 7.04
CA GLU A 307 19.33 -9.25 8.04
C GLU A 307 18.76 -7.97 8.61
N TRP A 308 18.29 -7.07 7.74
CA TRP A 308 17.69 -5.81 8.16
C TRP A 308 16.44 -6.05 9.02
N ILE A 309 15.52 -6.91 8.56
CA ILE A 309 14.30 -7.24 9.31
C ILE A 309 14.67 -7.83 10.68
N PHE A 310 15.62 -8.77 10.72
CA PHE A 310 16.06 -9.39 11.97
C PHE A 310 16.64 -8.35 12.94
N ALA A 311 17.50 -7.45 12.47
CA ALA A 311 18.08 -6.39 13.28
C ALA A 311 17.00 -5.46 13.87
N GLN A 312 16.02 -5.06 13.06
CA GLN A 312 14.90 -4.23 13.55
C GLN A 312 14.04 -4.95 14.60
N LEU A 313 13.85 -6.27 14.46
CA LEU A 313 13.04 -7.07 15.40
C LEU A 313 13.82 -7.53 16.64
N ALA A 314 15.15 -7.40 16.65
CA ALA A 314 16.01 -7.69 17.79
C ALA A 314 16.18 -6.47 18.72
N ASN A 315 16.18 -5.26 18.16
CA ASN A 315 16.35 -4.02 18.91
C ASN A 315 15.08 -3.64 19.70
N LYS A 316 14.89 -4.24 20.88
CA LYS A 316 13.79 -3.93 21.80
C LYS A 316 13.84 -2.52 22.44
N ASN A 317 14.92 -1.75 22.24
CA ASN A 317 15.23 -0.58 23.07
C ASN A 317 15.18 0.79 22.36
N GLU A 318 14.90 0.86 21.06
CA GLU A 318 14.94 2.14 20.31
C GLU A 318 13.57 2.81 20.08
N GLU A 319 12.51 2.32 20.74
CA GLU A 319 11.15 2.85 20.55
C GLU A 319 10.88 4.22 21.19
N GLY A 320 11.88 4.83 21.85
CA GLY A 320 11.67 6.03 22.69
C GLY A 320 12.23 7.37 22.18
N GLN A 321 13.06 7.42 21.14
CA GLN A 321 13.77 8.66 20.80
C GLN A 321 14.03 8.81 19.30
N PHE A 322 13.02 9.16 18.50
CA PHE A 322 13.30 9.73 17.17
C PHE A 322 12.32 10.86 16.89
N ALA A 323 12.78 12.08 17.19
CA ALA A 323 12.29 13.30 16.56
C ALA A 323 12.71 13.25 15.09
N ALA A 324 11.82 13.70 14.20
CA ALA A 324 12.10 13.86 12.79
C ALA A 324 13.30 14.80 12.63
N ASP A 325 14.41 14.28 12.12
CA ASP A 325 15.49 15.10 11.59
C ASP A 325 15.14 15.36 10.12
N ASP A 326 14.35 16.41 9.90
CA ASP A 326 13.99 16.91 8.57
C ASP A 326 15.23 17.56 7.96
N THR A 327 16.08 16.77 7.31
CA THR A 327 17.08 17.28 6.38
C THR A 327 16.60 17.11 4.95
N ASP A 328 15.95 18.15 4.43
CA ASP A 328 15.62 18.31 3.02
C ASP A 328 16.91 18.50 2.19
N ASP A 329 17.41 17.43 1.58
CA ASP A 329 18.40 17.50 0.51
C ASP A 329 17.69 17.48 -0.85
N GLU A 330 17.26 18.67 -1.30
CA GLU A 330 16.85 18.92 -2.68
C GLU A 330 18.04 18.78 -3.63
N ASN A 331 18.26 17.58 -4.18
CA ASN A 331 19.12 17.42 -5.34
C ASN A 331 18.31 17.59 -6.64
N ASN A 332 18.54 18.73 -7.29
CA ASN A 332 18.14 19.06 -8.65
C ASN A 332 18.48 17.91 -9.63
N VAL A 333 17.47 17.39 -10.32
CA VAL A 333 17.62 16.52 -11.47
C VAL A 333 17.32 17.34 -12.73
N GLU A 334 18.32 18.10 -13.18
CA GLU A 334 18.41 18.49 -14.59
C GLU A 334 19.22 17.40 -15.29
N GLU A 335 18.53 16.50 -16.00
CA GLU A 335 18.96 15.77 -17.22
C GLU A 335 18.14 14.48 -17.37
N LEU A 336 17.03 14.57 -18.12
CA LEU A 336 16.50 13.49 -18.97
C LEU A 336 15.75 14.11 -20.16
#